data_AF-A0A3P6DT74-F1
#
_entry.id   AF-A0A3P6DT74-F1
#
_cell.length_a   1.000
_cell.length_b   1.000
_cell.length_c   1.000
_cell.angle_alpha   90.00
_cell.angle_beta   90.00
_cell.angle_gamma   90.00
#
_symmetry.space_group_name_H-M   'P 1'
#
loop_
_entity.id
_entity.type
_entity.pdbx_description
1 polymer ?
#
loop_
_entity_poly.entity_id
_entity_poly.type
_entity_poly.pdbx_seq_one_letter_code
_entity_poly.pdbx_strand_id
1 'polypeptide(L)'
;MINKFFFLLPVACMAVLGTAQTLPSQPIPGQDPTDCMSSLYAIPNCLQEIVHSFVNGEFGTIGHSCCHAFLGLSADCITERFAFAPQFPPTLRDHCSRQ
;
A
#
# COMPACT_ATOMS: atom_id res chain seq x y z
N MET A 1 -20.75 10.89 10.58
CA MET A 1 -21.40 9.69 9.99
C MET A 1 -20.33 8.89 9.27
N ILE A 2 -19.47 8.19 10.03
CA ILE A 2 -18.43 7.31 9.46
C ILE A 2 -19.17 6.08 8.93
N ASN A 3 -19.23 5.97 7.61
CA ASN A 3 -20.16 5.10 6.93
C ASN A 3 -19.79 3.64 7.16
N LYS A 4 -20.72 2.86 7.73
CA LYS A 4 -20.59 1.43 8.05
C LYS A 4 -20.13 0.56 6.86
N PHE A 5 -20.19 1.11 5.64
CA PHE A 5 -19.64 0.55 4.41
C PHE A 5 -18.14 0.23 4.47
N PHE A 6 -17.31 1.00 5.19
CA PHE A 6 -15.86 0.76 5.24
C PHE A 6 -15.51 -0.59 5.90
N PHE A 7 -16.31 -1.00 6.88
CA PHE A 7 -16.16 -2.30 7.55
C PHE A 7 -16.80 -3.47 6.78
N LEU A 8 -17.74 -3.20 5.86
CA LEU A 8 -18.41 -4.26 5.09
C LEU A 8 -17.63 -4.67 3.84
N LEU A 9 -16.83 -3.78 3.27
CA LEU A 9 -15.98 -4.07 2.11
C LEU A 9 -14.99 -5.24 2.33
N PRO A 10 -14.24 -5.32 3.46
CA PRO A 10 -13.30 -6.42 3.68
C PRO A 10 -13.98 -7.78 3.90
N VAL A 11 -15.19 -7.81 4.46
CA VAL A 11 -15.94 -9.07 4.70
C VAL A 11 -16.42 -9.70 3.39
N ALA A 12 -16.80 -8.90 2.39
CA ALA A 12 -17.22 -9.41 1.09
C ALA A 12 -16.05 -9.98 0.25
N CYS A 13 -14.84 -9.44 0.41
CA CYS A 13 -13.67 -9.88 -0.37
C CYS A 13 -13.12 -11.25 0.02
N MET A 14 -13.29 -11.68 1.27
CA MET A 14 -12.76 -12.99 1.72
C MET A 14 -13.48 -14.20 1.08
N ALA A 15 -14.66 -14.00 0.47
CA ALA A 15 -15.41 -15.08 -0.17
C ALA A 15 -14.96 -15.42 -1.60
N VAL A 16 -14.09 -14.61 -2.23
CA VAL A 16 -13.72 -14.76 -3.67
C VAL A 16 -12.33 -15.37 -3.89
N LEU A 17 -11.44 -15.37 -2.89
CA LEU A 17 -10.03 -15.76 -3.05
C LEU A 17 -9.77 -17.29 -3.08
N GLY A 18 -10.80 -18.11 -3.25
CA GLY A 18 -10.68 -19.57 -3.27
C GLY A 18 -10.11 -20.18 -4.57
N THR A 19 -9.98 -19.43 -5.66
CA THR A 19 -9.51 -20.00 -6.95
C THR A 19 -8.73 -18.99 -7.80
N ALA A 20 -7.44 -18.82 -7.54
CA ALA A 20 -6.52 -18.29 -8.54
C ALA A 20 -5.15 -18.97 -8.39
N GLN A 21 -4.95 -20.01 -9.19
CA GLN A 21 -3.63 -20.58 -9.44
C GLN A 21 -2.85 -19.67 -10.40
N THR A 22 -1.65 -19.23 -10.02
CA THR A 22 -0.66 -18.65 -10.94
C THR A 22 0.77 -19.05 -10.56
N LEU A 23 1.42 -19.70 -11.53
CA LEU A 23 2.85 -19.95 -11.80
C LEU A 23 3.92 -19.70 -10.68
N PRO A 24 4.90 -20.61 -10.52
CA PRO A 24 6.04 -20.37 -9.64
C PRO A 24 7.03 -19.39 -10.30
N SER A 25 6.93 -18.11 -9.97
CA SER A 25 8.00 -17.15 -10.20
C SER A 25 9.18 -17.52 -9.30
N GLN A 26 10.31 -17.90 -9.89
CA GLN A 26 11.51 -18.29 -9.16
C GLN A 26 12.05 -17.08 -8.36
N PRO A 27 12.37 -17.21 -7.05
CA PRO A 27 12.95 -16.12 -6.28
C PRO A 27 14.40 -15.89 -6.72
N ILE A 28 14.75 -14.63 -7.01
CA ILE A 28 16.14 -14.20 -7.11
C ILE A 28 16.75 -14.26 -5.70
N PRO A 29 17.87 -14.97 -5.48
CA PRO A 29 18.46 -15.11 -4.16
C PRO A 29 19.05 -13.77 -3.69
N GLY A 30 18.52 -13.23 -2.60
CA GLY A 30 19.07 -12.06 -1.90
C GLY A 30 18.05 -11.04 -1.41
N GLN A 31 16.81 -11.10 -1.89
CA GLN A 31 15.73 -10.24 -1.44
C GLN A 31 14.58 -11.15 -1.04
N ASP A 32 14.19 -11.16 0.23
CA ASP A 32 12.90 -11.75 0.61
C ASP A 32 11.83 -10.99 -0.21
N PRO A 33 11.22 -11.61 -1.24
CA PRO A 33 10.33 -10.91 -2.17
C PRO A 33 9.04 -10.46 -1.47
N THR A 34 8.79 -11.02 -0.28
CA THR A 34 7.54 -10.93 0.45
C THR A 34 7.33 -9.57 1.12
N ASP A 35 8.39 -8.80 1.35
CA ASP A 35 8.31 -7.51 2.03
C ASP A 35 8.94 -6.35 1.26
N CYS A 36 8.50 -6.15 0.03
CA CYS A 36 8.87 -5.00 -0.81
C CYS A 36 8.54 -3.63 -0.19
N MET A 37 7.75 -3.59 0.89
CA MET A 37 7.41 -2.40 1.69
C MET A 37 8.38 -2.14 2.85
N SER A 38 9.45 -2.92 2.97
CA SER A 38 10.46 -2.82 4.05
C SER A 38 10.95 -1.39 4.32
N SER A 39 11.11 -0.58 3.26
CA SER A 39 11.53 0.82 3.37
C SER A 39 10.58 1.68 4.20
N LEU A 40 9.27 1.39 4.15
CA LEU A 40 8.26 2.10 4.94
C LEU A 40 8.36 1.73 6.43
N TYR A 41 8.61 0.45 6.73
CA TYR A 41 8.75 -0.02 8.12
C TYR A 41 10.03 0.49 8.79
N ALA A 42 11.07 0.77 8.00
CA ALA A 42 12.30 1.38 8.50
C ALA A 42 12.10 2.84 8.97
N ILE A 43 11.02 3.50 8.53
CA ILE A 43 10.71 4.88 8.91
C ILE A 43 9.66 4.88 10.03
N PRO A 44 9.98 5.45 11.21
CA PRO A 44 9.03 5.54 12.32
C PRO A 44 7.72 6.19 11.86
N ASN A 45 6.59 5.57 12.21
CA ASN A 45 5.23 6.04 11.92
C ASN A 45 4.84 6.12 10.43
N CYS A 46 5.73 5.85 9.47
CA CYS A 46 5.40 6.02 8.06
C CYS A 46 4.21 5.17 7.60
N LEU A 47 4.17 3.89 8.01
CA LEU A 47 3.00 3.05 7.70
C LEU A 47 1.72 3.59 8.35
N GLN A 48 1.80 4.10 9.58
CA GLN A 48 0.67 4.68 10.28
C GLN A 48 0.18 5.96 9.57
N GLU A 49 1.08 6.81 9.10
CA GLU A 49 0.76 8.00 8.30
C GLU A 49 0.03 7.61 7.01
N ILE A 50 0.52 6.62 6.28
CA ILE A 50 -0.11 6.13 5.04
C ILE A 50 -1.51 5.56 5.33
N VAL A 51 -1.67 4.74 6.38
CA VAL A 51 -2.97 4.19 6.77
C VAL A 51 -3.94 5.28 7.19
N HIS A 52 -3.47 6.24 7.98
CA HIS A 52 -4.27 7.39 8.40
C HIS A 52 -4.73 8.21 7.19
N SER A 53 -3.83 8.48 6.25
CA SER A 53 -4.16 9.17 5.00
C SER A 53 -5.12 8.39 4.13
N PHE A 54 -5.01 7.06 4.08
CA PHE A 54 -5.97 6.21 3.36
C PHE A 54 -7.37 6.27 3.98
N VAL A 55 -7.47 6.19 5.30
CA VAL A 55 -8.75 6.18 6.02
C VAL A 55 -9.43 7.55 5.98
N ASN A 56 -8.66 8.64 6.13
CA ASN A 56 -9.21 9.99 6.20
C ASN A 56 -9.28 10.69 4.83
N GLY A 57 -8.52 10.21 3.84
CA GLY A 57 -8.34 10.90 2.55
C GLY A 57 -7.46 12.15 2.64
N GLU A 58 -6.66 12.29 3.70
CA GLU A 58 -5.84 13.47 3.98
C GLU A 58 -4.35 13.12 3.91
N PHE A 59 -3.60 13.76 3.02
CA PHE A 59 -2.18 13.45 2.80
C PHE A 59 -1.21 14.38 3.55
N GLY A 60 -1.69 15.49 4.11
CA GLY A 60 -0.84 16.52 4.73
C GLY A 60 -0.07 16.08 5.98
N THR A 61 -0.37 14.90 6.52
CA THR A 61 0.34 14.32 7.67
C THR A 61 1.50 13.42 7.27
N ILE A 62 1.69 13.13 5.98
CA ILE A 62 2.76 12.24 5.51
C ILE A 62 4.06 13.00 5.42
N GLY A 63 5.03 12.60 6.24
CA GLY A 63 6.35 13.21 6.30
C GLY A 63 7.17 13.00 5.02
N HIS A 64 8.10 13.92 4.76
CA HIS A 64 8.96 13.89 3.58
C HIS A 64 9.78 12.59 3.46
N SER A 65 10.31 12.08 4.57
CA SER A 65 11.03 10.80 4.58
C SER A 65 10.13 9.63 4.19
N CYS A 66 8.89 9.59 4.71
CA CYS A 66 7.91 8.57 4.37
C CYS A 66 7.53 8.64 2.88
N CYS A 67 7.33 9.85 2.35
CA CYS A 67 7.09 10.06 0.93
C CYS A 67 8.26 9.58 0.06
N HIS A 68 9.51 9.89 0.43
CA HIS A 68 10.68 9.40 -0.30
C HIS A 68 10.75 7.86 -0.31
N ALA A 69 10.47 7.21 0.83
CA ALA A 69 10.43 5.75 0.88
C ALA A 69 9.30 5.15 0.04
N PHE A 70 8.12 5.79 0.02
CA PHE A 70 7.00 5.38 -0.81
C PHE A 70 7.30 5.52 -2.32
N LEU A 71 7.91 6.64 -2.73
CA LEU A 71 8.33 6.85 -4.12
C LEU A 71 9.42 5.86 -4.57
N GLY A 72 10.22 5.34 -3.64
CA GLY A 72 11.23 4.32 -3.91
C GLY A 72 10.67 2.90 -4.12
N LEU A 73 9.38 2.68 -3.89
CA LEU A 73 8.76 1.37 -4.10
C LEU A 73 8.58 1.08 -5.60
N SER A 74 8.86 -0.16 -6.01
CA SER A 74 8.59 -0.61 -7.38
C SER A 74 7.10 -0.61 -7.70
N ALA A 75 6.74 -0.39 -8.97
CA ALA A 75 5.35 -0.43 -9.43
C ALA A 75 4.66 -1.78 -9.13
N ASP A 76 5.39 -2.89 -9.25
CA ASP A 76 4.86 -4.24 -8.98
C ASP A 76 4.48 -4.39 -7.49
N CYS A 77 5.39 -3.99 -6.59
CA CYS A 77 5.14 -3.94 -5.14
C CYS A 77 3.88 -3.14 -4.78
N ILE A 78 3.73 -1.96 -5.38
CA ILE A 78 2.55 -1.11 -5.16
C ILE A 78 1.29 -1.81 -5.67
N THR A 79 1.34 -2.38 -6.87
CA THR A 79 0.18 -3.02 -7.52
C THR A 79 -0.31 -4.22 -6.72
N GLU A 80 0.61 -5.07 -6.23
CA GLU A 80 0.26 -6.22 -5.41
C GLU A 80 -0.32 -5.82 -4.05
N ARG A 81 0.30 -4.85 -3.36
CA ARG A 81 -0.10 -4.44 -1.99
C ARG A 81 -1.36 -3.58 -1.96
N PHE A 82 -1.65 -2.82 -3.02
CA PHE A 82 -2.79 -1.91 -3.11
C PHE A 82 -3.86 -2.35 -4.11
N ALA A 83 -3.95 -3.65 -4.41
CA ALA A 83 -4.90 -4.20 -5.39
C ALA A 83 -6.38 -3.84 -5.07
N PHE A 84 -6.72 -3.66 -3.80
CA PHE A 84 -8.08 -3.29 -3.35
C PHE A 84 -8.35 -1.78 -3.38
N ALA A 85 -7.34 -0.95 -3.63
CA ALA A 85 -7.42 0.51 -3.63
C ALA A 85 -6.58 1.13 -4.76
N PRO A 86 -6.87 0.83 -6.04
CA PRO A 86 -6.02 1.20 -7.18
C PRO A 86 -5.82 2.72 -7.35
N GLN A 87 -6.76 3.53 -6.86
CA GLN A 87 -6.69 4.99 -6.93
C GLN A 87 -5.81 5.63 -5.84
N PHE A 88 -5.52 4.91 -4.75
CA PHE A 88 -4.76 5.48 -3.63
C PHE A 88 -3.28 5.67 -3.96
N PRO A 89 -2.54 4.66 -4.48
CA PRO A 89 -1.13 4.83 -4.83
C PRO A 89 -0.82 5.95 -5.82
N PRO A 90 -1.55 6.14 -6.94
CA PRO A 90 -1.24 7.24 -7.85
C PRO A 90 -1.49 8.61 -7.20
N THR A 91 -2.52 8.74 -6.36
CA THR A 91 -2.82 9.98 -5.63
C THR A 91 -1.75 10.27 -4.58
N LEU A 92 -1.33 9.26 -3.82
CA LEU A 92 -0.26 9.38 -2.84
C LEU A 92 1.07 9.73 -3.50
N ARG A 93 1.40 9.08 -4.62
CA ARG A 93 2.60 9.38 -5.43
C ARG A 93 2.59 10.83 -5.89
N ASP A 94 1.47 11.30 -6.45
CA ASP A 94 1.30 12.67 -6.91
C ASP A 94 1.49 13.70 -5.78
N HIS A 95 0.96 13.42 -4.58
CA HIS A 95 1.24 14.21 -3.39
C HIS A 95 2.72 14.21 -3.01
N CYS A 96 3.34 13.02 -2.93
CA CYS A 96 4.72 12.87 -2.53
C CYS A 96 5.71 13.49 -3.52
N SER A 97 5.41 13.51 -4.82
CA SER A 97 6.26 14.15 -5.83
C SER A 97 6.26 15.68 -5.76
N ARG A 98 5.33 16.28 -5.00
CA ARG A 98 5.27 17.73 -4.76
C ARG A 98 5.96 18.19 -3.49
N GLN A 99 6.40 17.25 -2.63
CA GLN A 99 7.16 17.55 -1.42
C GLN A 99 8.66 17.61 -1.71
#